data_AF-A0A087UE98-F1
#
_entry.id   AF-A0A087UE98-F1
#
_cell.length_a   1.000
_cell.length_b   1.000
_cell.length_c   1.000
_cell.angle_alpha   90.00
_cell.angle_beta   90.00
_cell.angle_gamma   90.00
#
_symmetry.space_group_name_H-M   'P 1'
#
loop_
_entity.id
_entity.type
_entity.pdbx_description
1 polymer ?
#
loop_
_entity_poly.entity_id
_entity_poly.type
_entity_poly.pdbx_seq_one_letter_code
_entity_poly.pdbx_strand_id
1 'polypeptide(L)'
;MERLSVKCTEKWFEQLPDVKFEREVQPPDLILSLKAEAENLWDSESRLYDRLKENKRDKDFVWIKKILQTGTLSDKVSAHTLLIQDCPVYNVKSIESLIAMVNTKGKRECLMALDAILDLFCNVLLIEHRKLKPFNEQPLKQLDSISKSSPVLRKRVLILWLFEDMLKKLYKNFLNNLDSVSRDTVDKTKQKAVTVMYNLLQEIPEEEQFL
;
A
#
# COMPACT_ATOMS: atom_id res chain seq x y z
N MET A 1 -26.87 -4.61 -6.47
CA MET A 1 -25.53 -4.98 -6.93
C MET A 1 -24.55 -4.54 -5.87
N GLU A 2 -23.86 -5.48 -5.21
CA GLU A 2 -22.77 -5.13 -4.29
C GLU A 2 -21.65 -4.45 -5.08
N ARG A 3 -21.22 -3.27 -4.64
CA ARG A 3 -20.14 -2.49 -5.25
C ARG A 3 -19.13 -2.16 -4.16
N LEU A 4 -17.84 -2.22 -4.52
CA LEU A 4 -16.75 -1.81 -3.64
C LEU A 4 -16.84 -0.30 -3.38
N SER A 5 -16.52 0.12 -2.16
CA SER A 5 -16.54 1.54 -1.80
C SER A 5 -15.36 2.27 -2.42
N VAL A 6 -14.20 1.64 -2.49
CA VAL A 6 -13.02 2.14 -3.22
C VAL A 6 -13.01 1.53 -4.61
N LYS A 7 -12.84 2.37 -5.64
CA LYS A 7 -12.72 1.92 -7.02
C LYS A 7 -11.27 1.54 -7.30
N CYS A 8 -11.07 0.44 -8.03
CA CYS A 8 -9.75 0.00 -8.46
C CYS A 8 -9.29 0.65 -9.79
N THR A 9 -10.18 1.36 -10.49
CA THR A 9 -9.89 1.98 -11.79
C THR A 9 -9.20 3.35 -11.70
N GLU A 10 -9.23 3.98 -10.53
CA GLU A 10 -8.71 5.31 -10.26
C GLU A 10 -7.57 5.18 -9.23
N LYS A 11 -6.58 6.08 -9.22
CA LYS A 11 -5.53 6.02 -8.20
C LYS A 11 -6.16 6.18 -6.82
N TRP A 12 -5.69 5.42 -5.83
CA TRP A 12 -6.32 5.37 -4.51
C TRP A 12 -6.34 6.77 -3.84
N PHE A 13 -5.30 7.57 -4.05
CA PHE A 13 -5.17 8.90 -3.48
C PHE A 13 -6.02 9.97 -4.19
N GLU A 14 -6.44 9.76 -5.44
CA GLU A 14 -7.37 10.65 -6.15
C GLU A 14 -8.80 10.54 -5.58
N GLN A 15 -9.09 9.42 -4.89
CA GLN A 15 -10.38 9.17 -4.25
C GLN A 15 -10.46 9.73 -2.83
N LEU A 16 -9.34 10.26 -2.30
CA LEU A 16 -9.32 10.95 -1.01
C LEU A 16 -10.10 12.27 -1.11
N PRO A 17 -10.79 12.66 -0.04
CA PRO A 17 -11.46 13.96 0.00
C PRO A 17 -10.42 15.08 0.06
N ASP A 18 -10.65 16.15 -0.70
CA ASP A 18 -9.85 17.37 -0.62
C ASP A 18 -10.28 18.16 0.63
N VAL A 19 -9.53 18.01 1.71
CA VAL A 19 -9.82 18.63 3.01
C VAL A 19 -8.62 19.42 3.46
N LYS A 20 -8.86 20.69 3.79
CA LYS A 20 -7.84 21.54 4.41
C LYS A 20 -7.44 20.94 5.74
N PHE A 21 -6.15 20.68 5.87
CA PHE A 21 -5.58 20.00 7.00
C PHE A 21 -5.38 20.96 8.16
N GLU A 22 -6.15 20.78 9.23
CA GLU A 22 -5.86 21.36 10.53
C GLU A 22 -5.43 20.22 11.45
N ARG A 23 -4.18 20.31 11.93
CA ARG A 23 -3.55 19.28 12.76
C ARG A 23 -4.17 19.34 14.16
N GLU A 24 -5.28 18.63 14.33
CA GLU A 24 -5.98 18.56 15.61
C GLU A 24 -5.57 17.31 16.39
N VAL A 25 -5.28 17.49 17.67
CA VAL A 25 -5.15 16.37 18.60
C VAL A 25 -6.54 15.78 18.84
N GLN A 26 -6.68 14.49 18.59
CA GLN A 26 -7.94 13.78 18.73
C GLN A 26 -7.92 12.83 19.93
N PRO A 27 -9.08 12.61 20.59
CA PRO A 27 -9.17 11.69 21.71
C PRO A 27 -8.67 10.28 21.33
N PRO A 28 -7.81 9.65 22.13
CA PRO A 28 -7.31 8.30 21.86
C PRO A 28 -8.43 7.27 21.65
N ASP A 29 -9.50 7.36 22.43
CA ASP A 29 -10.65 6.43 22.34
C ASP A 29 -11.36 6.53 21.00
N LEU A 30 -11.49 7.76 20.45
CA LEU A 30 -12.09 8.00 19.14
C LEU A 30 -11.22 7.39 18.03
N ILE A 31 -9.91 7.57 18.12
CA ILE A 31 -8.95 7.00 17.16
C ILE A 31 -9.05 5.48 17.16
N LEU A 32 -9.04 4.85 18.34
CA LEU A 32 -9.13 3.40 18.48
C LEU A 32 -10.46 2.86 17.93
N SER A 33 -11.58 3.50 18.28
CA SER A 33 -12.91 3.09 17.83
C SER A 33 -13.05 3.19 16.31
N LEU A 34 -12.68 4.32 15.71
CA LEU A 34 -12.78 4.52 14.26
C LEU A 34 -11.78 3.68 13.48
N LYS A 35 -10.61 3.41 14.05
CA LYS A 35 -9.64 2.51 13.43
C LYS A 35 -10.16 1.07 13.40
N ALA A 36 -10.72 0.58 14.51
CA ALA A 36 -11.35 -0.74 14.55
C ALA A 36 -12.55 -0.83 13.60
N GLU A 37 -13.36 0.23 13.48
CA GLU A 37 -14.41 0.33 12.46
C GLU A 37 -13.82 0.20 11.05
N ALA A 38 -12.78 0.97 10.74
CA ALA A 38 -12.12 0.95 9.43
C ALA A 38 -11.52 -0.42 9.10
N GLU A 39 -10.89 -1.10 10.06
CA GLU A 39 -10.29 -2.42 9.89
C GLU A 39 -11.35 -3.47 9.56
N ASN A 40 -12.47 -3.47 10.28
CA ASN A 40 -13.60 -4.36 10.01
C ASN A 40 -14.22 -4.08 8.62
N LEU A 41 -14.37 -2.81 8.25
CA LEU A 41 -14.86 -2.42 6.93
C LEU A 41 -13.90 -2.88 5.83
N TRP A 42 -12.60 -2.68 6.01
CA TRP A 42 -11.59 -3.11 5.04
C TRP A 42 -11.52 -4.62 4.89
N ASP A 43 -11.58 -5.41 5.97
CA ASP A 43 -11.61 -6.88 5.87
C ASP A 43 -12.86 -7.36 5.12
N SER A 44 -14.02 -6.76 5.42
CA SER A 44 -15.27 -7.09 4.73
C SER A 44 -15.21 -6.77 3.23
N GLU A 45 -14.59 -5.64 2.85
CA GLU A 45 -14.46 -5.24 1.44
C GLU A 45 -13.37 -6.00 0.71
N SER A 46 -12.28 -6.36 1.38
CA SER A 46 -11.22 -7.19 0.79
C SER A 46 -11.76 -8.56 0.41
N ARG A 47 -12.58 -9.18 1.28
CA ARG A 47 -13.28 -10.43 0.95
C ARG A 47 -14.30 -10.25 -0.17
N LEU A 48 -15.00 -9.11 -0.20
CA LEU A 48 -15.92 -8.80 -1.29
C LEU A 48 -15.17 -8.64 -2.63
N TYR A 49 -14.01 -7.99 -2.62
CA TYR A 49 -13.14 -7.82 -3.78
C TYR A 49 -12.72 -9.18 -4.35
N ASP A 50 -12.19 -10.08 -3.51
CA ASP A 50 -11.83 -11.44 -3.92
C ASP A 50 -13.05 -12.17 -4.54
N ARG A 51 -14.21 -12.15 -3.86
CA ARG A 51 -15.44 -12.79 -4.38
C ARG A 51 -15.90 -12.19 -5.72
N LEU A 52 -15.83 -10.88 -5.89
CA LEU A 52 -16.26 -10.22 -7.12
C LEU A 52 -15.34 -10.56 -8.30
N LYS A 53 -14.02 -10.63 -8.07
CA LYS A 53 -13.05 -11.04 -9.09
C LYS A 53 -13.23 -12.51 -9.46
N GLU A 54 -13.44 -13.39 -8.49
CA GLU A 54 -13.74 -14.81 -8.73
C GLU A 54 -15.07 -15.03 -9.47
N ASN A 55 -16.15 -14.38 -9.02
CA ASN A 55 -17.50 -14.55 -9.59
C ASN A 55 -17.63 -14.01 -11.00
N LYS A 56 -16.91 -12.92 -11.33
CA LYS A 56 -16.83 -12.41 -12.72
C LYS A 56 -16.08 -13.36 -13.65
N ARG A 57 -15.55 -14.48 -13.15
CA ARG A 57 -14.63 -15.38 -13.86
C ARG A 57 -13.52 -14.57 -14.53
N ASP A 58 -12.97 -13.61 -13.78
CA ASP A 58 -11.78 -12.90 -14.20
C ASP A 58 -10.66 -13.93 -14.32
N LYS A 59 -10.45 -14.42 -15.55
CA LYS A 59 -9.53 -15.54 -15.83
C LYS A 59 -8.11 -15.15 -15.42
N ASP A 60 -7.80 -13.86 -15.52
CA ASP A 60 -6.51 -13.31 -15.17
C ASP A 60 -6.33 -13.35 -13.64
N PHE A 61 -7.35 -12.97 -12.86
CA PHE A 61 -7.28 -13.05 -11.39
C PHE A 61 -7.09 -14.48 -10.86
N VAL A 62 -7.86 -15.44 -11.37
CA VAL A 62 -7.73 -16.85 -10.96
C VAL A 62 -6.37 -17.41 -11.37
N TRP A 63 -5.90 -17.07 -12.56
CA TRP A 63 -4.58 -17.47 -13.05
C TRP A 63 -3.45 -16.86 -12.21
N ILE A 64 -3.54 -15.58 -11.83
CA ILE A 64 -2.59 -14.90 -10.94
C ILE A 64 -2.51 -15.61 -9.58
N LYS A 65 -3.65 -15.96 -8.95
CA LYS A 65 -3.66 -16.68 -7.66
C LYS A 65 -2.96 -18.05 -7.77
N LYS A 66 -3.13 -18.75 -8.89
CA LYS A 66 -2.42 -20.01 -9.16
C LYS A 66 -0.90 -19.80 -9.28
N ILE A 67 -0.47 -18.74 -9.99
CA ILE A 67 0.95 -18.40 -10.10
C ILE A 67 1.58 -18.09 -8.74
N LEU A 68 0.87 -17.36 -7.87
CA LEU A 68 1.39 -17.08 -6.53
C LEU A 68 1.69 -18.35 -5.73
N GLN A 69 0.95 -19.43 -5.97
CA GLN A 69 1.17 -20.72 -5.32
C GLN A 69 2.29 -21.53 -5.98
N THR A 70 2.18 -21.78 -7.29
CA THR A 70 3.03 -22.77 -7.99
C THR A 70 4.04 -22.19 -8.97
N GLY A 71 4.01 -20.87 -9.21
CA GLY A 71 4.87 -20.21 -10.18
C GLY A 71 6.33 -20.12 -9.74
N THR A 72 7.20 -19.75 -10.69
CA THR A 72 8.60 -19.44 -10.37
C THR A 72 8.70 -18.13 -9.59
N LEU A 73 9.86 -17.86 -8.99
CA LEU A 73 10.12 -16.58 -8.32
C LEU A 73 9.80 -15.36 -9.21
N SER A 74 10.17 -15.41 -10.49
CA SER A 74 9.89 -14.33 -11.45
C SER A 74 8.39 -14.15 -11.68
N ASP A 75 7.67 -15.26 -11.81
CA ASP A 75 6.22 -15.23 -12.01
C ASP A 75 5.52 -14.71 -10.76
N LYS A 76 5.99 -15.08 -9.57
CA LYS A 76 5.44 -14.61 -8.28
C LYS A 76 5.62 -13.11 -8.09
N VAL A 77 6.81 -12.57 -8.37
CA VAL A 77 7.06 -11.12 -8.34
C VAL A 77 6.11 -10.41 -9.30
N SER A 78 6.02 -10.90 -10.55
CA SER A 78 5.13 -10.33 -11.57
C SER A 78 3.66 -10.38 -11.17
N ALA A 79 3.21 -11.51 -10.58
CA ALA A 79 1.85 -11.69 -10.09
C ALA A 79 1.51 -10.74 -8.94
N HIS A 80 2.43 -10.53 -7.98
CA HIS A 80 2.23 -9.53 -6.94
C HIS A 80 2.15 -8.11 -7.52
N THR A 81 3.03 -7.76 -8.45
CA THR A 81 3.01 -6.46 -9.13
C THR A 81 1.67 -6.20 -9.82
N LEU A 82 1.15 -7.17 -10.57
CA LEU A 82 -0.14 -7.05 -11.26
C LEU A 82 -1.31 -6.86 -10.29
N LEU A 83 -1.34 -7.58 -9.17
CA LEU A 83 -2.38 -7.38 -8.15
C LEU A 83 -2.34 -5.98 -7.52
N ILE A 84 -1.14 -5.47 -7.27
CA ILE A 84 -0.96 -4.15 -6.67
C ILE A 84 -1.35 -3.05 -7.67
N GLN A 85 -0.97 -3.20 -8.95
CA GLN A 85 -1.35 -2.29 -10.02
C GLN A 85 -2.86 -2.31 -10.28
N ASP A 86 -3.52 -3.47 -10.21
CA ASP A 86 -4.97 -3.57 -10.38
C ASP A 86 -5.71 -2.91 -9.22
N CYS A 87 -5.34 -3.21 -7.96
CA CYS A 87 -5.97 -2.56 -6.81
C CYS A 87 -5.09 -2.63 -5.55
N PRO A 88 -4.32 -1.59 -5.22
CA PRO A 88 -3.38 -1.66 -4.10
C PRO A 88 -4.09 -1.74 -2.74
N VAL A 89 -5.26 -1.10 -2.62
CA VAL A 89 -6.04 -1.01 -1.37
C VAL A 89 -6.47 -2.37 -0.84
N TYR A 90 -6.85 -3.30 -1.71
CA TYR A 90 -7.31 -4.64 -1.31
C TYR A 90 -6.22 -5.72 -1.46
N ASN A 91 -5.06 -5.38 -2.05
CA ASN A 91 -3.94 -6.30 -2.26
C ASN A 91 -2.73 -5.98 -1.37
N VAL A 92 -2.97 -5.50 -0.14
CA VAL A 92 -1.91 -5.14 0.83
C VAL A 92 -0.96 -6.32 1.10
N LYS A 93 -1.47 -7.55 1.17
CA LYS A 93 -0.66 -8.77 1.36
C LYS A 93 0.37 -8.98 0.24
N SER A 94 0.07 -8.55 -0.99
CA SER A 94 1.04 -8.58 -2.09
C SER A 94 2.16 -7.57 -1.89
N ILE A 95 1.84 -6.38 -1.36
CA ILE A 95 2.84 -5.36 -0.99
C ILE A 95 3.75 -5.91 0.11
N GLU A 96 3.17 -6.48 1.17
CA GLU A 96 3.90 -7.14 2.26
C GLU A 96 4.84 -8.24 1.75
N SER A 97 4.36 -9.06 0.81
CA SER A 97 5.13 -10.16 0.23
C SER A 97 6.33 -9.65 -0.56
N LEU A 98 6.16 -8.63 -1.43
CA LEU A 98 7.29 -8.03 -2.15
C LEU A 98 8.30 -7.38 -1.21
N ILE A 99 7.85 -6.69 -0.15
CA ILE A 99 8.74 -6.09 0.84
C ILE A 99 9.52 -7.17 1.60
N ALA A 100 8.89 -8.29 1.94
CA ALA A 100 9.56 -9.40 2.62
C ALA A 100 10.61 -10.09 1.74
N MET A 101 10.44 -10.08 0.41
CA MET A 101 11.44 -10.57 -0.55
C MET A 101 12.70 -9.69 -0.60
N VAL A 102 12.62 -8.42 -0.17
CA VAL A 102 13.78 -7.53 -0.03
C VAL A 102 14.51 -7.91 1.26
N ASN A 103 15.44 -8.85 1.16
CA ASN A 103 16.27 -9.28 2.28
C ASN A 103 17.65 -9.81 1.81
N THR A 104 18.57 -9.99 2.75
CA THR A 104 19.95 -10.42 2.46
C THR A 104 20.10 -11.93 2.19
N LYS A 105 19.06 -12.75 2.37
CA LYS A 105 19.15 -14.22 2.21
C LYS A 105 19.09 -14.65 0.75
N GLY A 106 18.20 -14.04 -0.04
CA GLY A 106 17.98 -14.39 -1.44
C GLY A 106 18.41 -13.28 -2.40
N LYS A 107 19.65 -13.29 -2.91
CA LYS A 107 20.17 -12.17 -3.71
C LYS A 107 19.36 -11.90 -4.98
N ARG A 108 19.05 -12.95 -5.75
CA ARG A 108 18.26 -12.83 -7.00
C ARG A 108 16.84 -12.34 -6.70
N GLU A 109 16.21 -12.92 -5.69
CA GLU A 109 14.87 -12.52 -5.22
C GLU A 109 14.84 -11.07 -4.77
N CYS A 110 15.79 -10.66 -3.93
CA CYS A 110 15.92 -9.30 -3.46
C CYS A 110 16.08 -8.30 -4.60
N LEU A 111 16.95 -8.57 -5.57
CA LEU A 111 17.15 -7.66 -6.70
C LEU A 111 15.86 -7.49 -7.54
N MET A 112 15.15 -8.59 -7.82
CA MET A 112 13.89 -8.54 -8.56
C MET A 112 12.78 -7.84 -7.78
N ALA A 113 12.69 -8.10 -6.48
CA ALA A 113 11.73 -7.44 -5.61
C ALA A 113 12.02 -5.95 -5.45
N LEU A 114 13.29 -5.54 -5.36
CA LEU A 114 13.71 -4.14 -5.30
C LEU A 114 13.26 -3.38 -6.56
N ASP A 115 13.47 -3.95 -7.75
CA ASP A 115 13.02 -3.33 -9.01
C ASP A 115 11.50 -3.18 -9.05
N ALA A 116 10.77 -4.24 -8.72
CA ALA A 116 9.32 -4.23 -8.74
C ALA A 116 8.71 -3.27 -7.71
N ILE A 117 9.20 -3.29 -6.47
CA ILE A 117 8.62 -2.46 -5.40
C ILE A 117 8.97 -0.98 -5.56
N LEU A 118 10.15 -0.64 -6.10
CA LEU A 118 10.51 0.74 -6.41
C LEU A 118 9.56 1.32 -7.47
N ASP A 119 9.34 0.60 -8.57
CA ASP A 119 8.41 1.00 -9.62
C ASP A 119 6.99 1.22 -9.05
N LEU A 120 6.51 0.28 -8.23
CA LEU A 120 5.20 0.39 -7.57
C LEU A 120 5.13 1.58 -6.63
N PHE A 121 6.18 1.88 -5.87
CA PHE A 121 6.21 3.05 -4.99
C PHE A 121 6.10 4.34 -5.78
N CYS A 122 6.91 4.51 -6.82
CA CYS A 122 6.91 5.73 -7.63
C CYS A 122 5.62 5.92 -8.43
N ASN A 123 5.09 4.84 -9.04
CA ASN A 123 4.02 4.97 -10.04
C ASN A 123 2.61 4.69 -9.52
N VAL A 124 2.46 3.95 -8.42
CA VAL A 124 1.15 3.42 -7.97
C VAL A 124 0.84 3.78 -6.52
N LEU A 125 1.80 3.62 -5.62
CA LEU A 125 1.54 3.63 -4.17
C LEU A 125 1.71 5.02 -3.56
N LEU A 126 2.78 5.76 -3.88
CA LEU A 126 3.10 7.03 -3.23
C LEU A 126 2.44 8.22 -3.93
N ILE A 127 2.32 9.32 -3.17
CA ILE A 127 1.75 10.58 -3.62
C ILE A 127 2.91 11.55 -3.89
N GLU A 128 3.06 12.00 -5.14
CA GLU A 128 4.21 12.81 -5.59
C GLU A 128 4.42 14.11 -4.79
N HIS A 129 3.35 14.75 -4.31
CA HIS A 129 3.42 16.08 -3.70
C HIS A 129 3.05 16.10 -2.21
N ARG A 130 2.97 14.95 -1.54
CA ARG A 130 2.58 14.88 -0.12
C ARG A 130 3.08 13.60 0.55
N LYS A 131 3.45 13.73 1.84
CA LYS A 131 3.75 12.61 2.72
C LYS A 131 2.50 11.79 3.09
N LEU A 132 2.67 10.47 3.22
CA LEU A 132 1.65 9.58 3.79
C LEU A 132 1.36 9.98 5.23
N LYS A 133 0.07 9.99 5.60
CA LYS A 133 -0.40 10.35 6.93
C LYS A 133 -0.79 9.12 7.74
N PRO A 134 -0.35 9.03 9.00
CA PRO A 134 -0.85 8.01 9.91
C PRO A 134 -2.33 8.27 10.25
N PHE A 135 -3.04 7.22 10.67
CA PHE A 135 -4.48 7.29 10.90
C PHE A 135 -4.89 8.34 11.94
N ASN A 136 -4.07 8.54 12.97
CA ASN A 136 -4.29 9.51 14.05
C ASN A 136 -4.11 10.97 13.61
N GLU A 137 -3.44 11.23 12.48
CA GLU A 137 -3.30 12.57 11.91
C GLU A 137 -4.45 12.91 10.93
N GLN A 138 -5.35 11.97 10.63
CA GLN A 138 -6.49 12.22 9.75
C GLN A 138 -7.57 13.04 10.47
N PRO A 139 -8.37 13.85 9.76
CA PRO A 139 -9.41 14.69 10.36
C PRO A 139 -10.66 13.89 10.78
N LEU A 140 -10.53 12.92 11.70
CA LEU A 140 -11.61 12.00 12.10
C LEU A 140 -12.84 12.70 12.69
N LYS A 141 -12.69 13.83 13.42
CA LYS A 141 -13.85 14.61 13.89
C LYS A 141 -14.70 15.19 12.76
N GLN A 142 -14.07 15.50 11.62
CA GLN A 142 -14.73 16.06 10.46
C GLN A 142 -15.30 14.96 9.55
N LEU A 143 -15.18 13.68 9.91
CA LEU A 143 -15.60 12.55 9.08
C LEU A 143 -17.06 12.67 8.61
N ASP A 144 -17.97 13.12 9.47
CA ASP A 144 -19.39 13.29 9.10
C ASP A 144 -19.60 14.43 8.10
N SER A 145 -18.84 15.52 8.25
CA SER A 145 -18.84 16.65 7.30
C SER A 145 -18.22 16.24 5.96
N ILE A 146 -17.09 15.53 5.99
CA ILE A 146 -16.35 15.05 4.81
C ILE A 146 -17.19 14.05 4.02
N SER A 147 -17.86 13.13 4.72
CA SER A 147 -18.73 12.14 4.11
C SER A 147 -20.08 12.70 3.66
N LYS A 148 -20.39 13.97 3.95
CA LYS A 148 -21.69 14.60 3.67
C LYS A 148 -22.85 13.75 4.18
N SER A 149 -22.67 13.11 5.33
CA SER A 149 -23.59 12.12 5.92
C SER A 149 -23.95 10.94 5.00
N SER A 150 -23.15 10.66 3.97
CA SER A 150 -23.33 9.49 3.09
C SER A 150 -22.58 8.29 3.67
N PRO A 151 -23.29 7.17 3.98
CA PRO A 151 -22.66 5.96 4.50
C PRO A 151 -21.58 5.38 3.57
N VAL A 152 -21.80 5.50 2.26
CA VAL A 152 -20.86 4.99 1.24
C VAL A 152 -19.56 5.81 1.24
N LEU A 153 -19.68 7.14 1.30
CA LEU A 153 -18.51 8.02 1.34
C LEU A 153 -17.75 7.87 2.66
N ARG A 154 -18.45 7.76 3.80
CA ARG A 154 -17.83 7.51 5.10
C ARG A 154 -16.99 6.23 5.07
N LYS A 155 -17.58 5.13 4.60
CA LYS A 155 -16.89 3.84 4.46
C LYS A 155 -15.65 3.95 3.58
N ARG A 156 -15.77 4.59 2.40
CA ARG A 156 -14.65 4.81 1.48
C ARG A 156 -13.51 5.60 2.14
N VAL A 157 -13.83 6.71 2.81
CA VAL A 157 -12.84 7.57 3.46
C VAL A 157 -12.11 6.82 4.58
N LEU A 158 -12.83 6.09 5.44
CA LEU A 158 -12.23 5.28 6.50
C LEU A 158 -11.26 4.23 5.95
N ILE A 159 -11.65 3.54 4.88
CA ILE A 159 -10.80 2.53 4.23
C ILE A 159 -9.54 3.16 3.62
N LEU A 160 -9.66 4.29 2.93
CA LEU A 160 -8.52 4.98 2.34
C LEU A 160 -7.56 5.52 3.41
N TRP A 161 -8.09 6.08 4.51
CA TRP A 161 -7.27 6.51 5.64
C TRP A 161 -6.54 5.37 6.34
N LEU A 162 -7.21 4.21 6.49
CA LEU A 162 -6.57 3.01 7.02
C LEU A 162 -5.48 2.50 6.08
N PHE A 163 -5.75 2.46 4.77
CA PHE A 163 -4.77 2.04 3.78
C PHE A 163 -3.55 2.96 3.78
N GLU A 164 -3.73 4.28 3.90
CA GLU A 164 -2.62 5.24 4.01
C GLU A 164 -1.75 4.96 5.25
N ASP A 165 -2.36 4.65 6.41
CA ASP A 165 -1.64 4.24 7.63
C ASP A 165 -0.87 2.94 7.45
N MET A 166 -1.48 1.94 6.81
CA MET A 166 -0.83 0.66 6.51
C MET A 166 0.35 0.85 5.55
N LEU A 167 0.13 1.61 4.47
CA LEU A 167 1.15 1.87 3.46
C LEU A 167 2.36 2.59 4.07
N LYS A 168 2.13 3.55 4.97
CA LYS A 168 3.21 4.25 5.68
C LYS A 168 4.07 3.28 6.50
N LYS A 169 3.44 2.34 7.21
CA LYS A 169 4.16 1.30 7.98
C LYS A 169 4.93 0.36 7.07
N LEU A 170 4.34 -0.01 5.93
CA LEU A 170 4.98 -0.86 4.93
C LEU A 170 6.18 -0.17 4.30
N TYR A 171 6.06 1.11 3.95
CA TYR A 171 7.17 1.92 3.44
C TYR A 171 8.32 1.97 4.46
N LYS A 172 8.03 2.23 5.75
CA LYS A 172 9.04 2.16 6.80
C LYS A 172 9.72 0.80 6.91
N ASN A 173 8.94 -0.29 6.83
CA ASN A 173 9.49 -1.64 6.83
C ASN A 173 10.40 -1.90 5.63
N PHE A 174 10.00 -1.42 4.45
CA PHE A 174 10.82 -1.47 3.25
C PHE A 174 12.13 -0.71 3.40
N LEU A 175 12.12 0.51 3.97
CA LEU A 175 13.34 1.27 4.23
C LEU A 175 14.29 0.54 5.19
N ASN A 176 13.76 -0.08 6.25
CA ASN A 176 14.57 -0.90 7.17
C ASN A 176 15.22 -2.11 6.45
N ASN A 177 14.45 -2.78 5.59
CA ASN A 177 14.96 -3.87 4.77
C ASN A 177 16.03 -3.38 3.80
N LEU A 178 15.83 -2.22 3.19
CA LEU A 178 16.75 -1.59 2.26
C LEU A 178 18.07 -1.19 2.94
N ASP A 179 18.03 -0.62 4.15
CA ASP A 179 19.23 -0.34 4.97
C ASP A 179 20.01 -1.62 5.27
N SER A 180 19.33 -2.70 5.67
CA SER A 180 19.96 -4.00 5.89
C SER A 180 20.64 -4.53 4.62
N VAL A 181 20.00 -4.41 3.46
CA VAL A 181 20.54 -4.83 2.16
C VAL A 181 21.69 -3.94 1.70
N SER A 182 21.69 -2.64 2.04
CA SER A 182 22.80 -1.73 1.73
C SER A 182 24.10 -2.08 2.48
N ARG A 183 24.00 -2.81 3.59
CA ARG A 183 25.11 -3.30 4.42
C ARG A 183 25.50 -4.75 4.13
N ASP A 184 24.94 -5.33 3.06
CA ASP A 184 25.22 -6.70 2.64
C ASP A 184 26.72 -6.89 2.29
N THR A 185 27.19 -8.13 2.19
CA THR A 185 28.58 -8.42 1.80
C THR A 185 28.78 -8.33 0.30
N VAL A 186 27.73 -8.57 -0.49
CA VAL A 186 27.78 -8.61 -1.95
C VAL A 186 27.67 -7.21 -2.57
N ASP A 187 28.70 -6.77 -3.27
CA ASP A 187 28.77 -5.42 -3.88
C ASP A 187 27.63 -5.10 -4.82
N LYS A 188 27.20 -6.07 -5.65
CA LYS A 188 26.09 -5.86 -6.57
C LYS A 188 24.79 -5.49 -5.85
N THR A 189 24.49 -6.16 -4.73
CA THR A 189 23.28 -5.90 -3.95
C THR A 189 23.37 -4.56 -3.22
N LYS A 190 24.55 -4.24 -2.67
CA LYS A 190 24.83 -2.95 -2.03
C LYS A 190 24.64 -1.80 -3.01
N GLN A 191 25.29 -1.86 -4.17
CA GLN A 191 25.17 -0.85 -5.21
C GLN A 191 23.71 -0.64 -5.62
N LYS A 192 22.97 -1.73 -5.81
CA LYS A 192 21.54 -1.64 -6.13
C LYS A 192 20.74 -0.95 -5.02
N ALA A 193 20.94 -1.34 -3.76
CA ALA A 193 20.24 -0.72 -2.64
C ALA A 193 20.54 0.78 -2.53
N VAL A 194 21.80 1.19 -2.70
CA VAL A 194 22.20 2.61 -2.70
C VAL A 194 21.56 3.38 -3.85
N THR A 195 21.53 2.81 -5.07
CA THR A 195 20.82 3.43 -6.20
C THR A 195 19.32 3.58 -5.91
N VAL A 196 18.69 2.56 -5.33
CA VAL A 196 17.27 2.62 -4.96
C VAL A 196 17.03 3.71 -3.91
N MET A 197 17.86 3.79 -2.86
CA MET A 197 17.79 4.87 -1.85
C MET A 197 17.91 6.25 -2.49
N TYR A 198 18.88 6.43 -3.40
CA TYR A 198 19.07 7.68 -4.12
C TYR A 198 17.83 8.06 -4.94
N ASN A 199 17.25 7.12 -5.69
CA ASN A 199 16.06 7.38 -6.48
C ASN A 199 14.86 7.76 -5.60
N LEU A 200 14.69 7.10 -4.46
CA LEU A 200 13.63 7.46 -3.51
C LEU A 200 13.80 8.88 -2.98
N LEU A 201 15.05 9.30 -2.68
CA LEU A 201 15.33 10.67 -2.24
C LEU A 201 15.04 11.72 -3.31
N GLN A 202 15.28 11.40 -4.59
CA GLN A 202 15.00 12.33 -5.68
C GLN A 202 13.51 12.46 -5.98
N GLU A 203 12.79 11.35 -5.97
CA GLU A 203 11.41 11.28 -6.46
C GLU A 203 10.37 11.47 -5.34
N ILE A 204 10.71 11.21 -4.07
CA ILE A 204 9.72 11.09 -2.99
C ILE A 204 10.07 12.01 -1.80
N PRO A 205 9.21 13.00 -1.49
CA PRO A 205 9.43 13.91 -0.36
C PRO A 205 9.17 13.28 1.02
N GLU A 206 8.85 11.98 1.12
CA GLU A 206 8.38 11.36 2.36
C GLU A 206 9.42 11.43 3.49
N GLU A 207 10.72 11.21 3.22
CA GLU A 207 11.77 11.21 4.26
C GLU A 207 13.14 11.75 3.83
N GLU A 208 13.23 13.05 3.52
CA GLU A 208 14.53 13.77 3.57
C GLU A 208 15.17 13.78 4.98
N GLN A 209 14.46 13.31 6.02
CA GLN A 209 14.86 13.42 7.42
C GLN A 209 15.32 12.08 8.06
N PHE A 210 15.19 10.95 7.36
CA PHE A 210 15.47 9.61 7.92
C PHE A 210 16.81 9.01 7.48
N LEU A 211 17.55 9.68 6.57
CA LEU A 211 18.89 9.29 6.12
C LEU A 211 19.94 10.33 6.54
#